data_AF-A0A2U3F0Q4-F1
#
_entry.id   AF-A0A2U3F0Q4-F1
#
_cell.length_a   1.000
_cell.length_b   1.000
_cell.length_c   1.000
_cell.angle_alpha   90.00
_cell.angle_beta   90.00
_cell.angle_gamma   90.00
#
_symmetry.space_group_name_H-M   'P 1'
#
loop_
_entity.id
_entity.type
_entity.pdbx_description
1 polymer ?
#
loop_
_entity_poly.entity_id
_entity_poly.type
_entity_poly.pdbx_seq_one_letter_code
_entity_poly.pdbx_strand_id
1 'polypeptide(L)'
;MRIITRKKPAFIELHQTGVLTRIAAVKTDEGGWRLFGIWRDKDIAVFVEAARGGIREWSGLDYLAGFVASCGISLWEVHNKTERKSPS
;
A
#
# COMPACT_ATOMS: atom_id res chain seq x y z
N MET A 1 -11.24 7.63 7.78
CA MET A 1 -10.67 6.53 6.98
C MET A 1 -10.58 5.26 7.81
N ARG A 2 -11.26 4.19 7.37
CA ARG A 2 -11.16 2.84 7.96
C ARG A 2 -9.98 2.11 7.34
N ILE A 3 -9.27 1.32 8.15
CA ILE A 3 -8.13 0.51 7.71
C ILE A 3 -8.51 -0.96 7.82
N ILE A 4 -8.26 -1.72 6.75
CA ILE A 4 -8.40 -3.19 6.73
C ILE A 4 -7.17 -3.82 6.07
N THR A 5 -6.98 -5.12 6.28
CA THR A 5 -5.94 -5.90 5.62
C THR A 5 -6.51 -6.98 4.71
N ARG A 6 -5.80 -7.32 3.63
CA ARG A 6 -6.11 -8.45 2.75
C ARG A 6 -4.83 -9.19 2.36
N LYS A 7 -4.90 -10.52 2.33
CA LYS A 7 -3.83 -11.36 1.75
C LYS A 7 -3.65 -11.04 0.26
N LYS A 8 -2.47 -11.37 -0.28
CA LYS A 8 -2.08 -11.11 -1.68
C LYS A 8 -3.17 -11.46 -2.72
N PRO A 9 -3.80 -12.65 -2.71
CA PRO A 9 -4.79 -13.00 -3.74
C PRO A 9 -6.00 -12.06 -3.74
N ALA A 10 -6.58 -11.80 -2.57
CA ALA A 10 -7.73 -10.89 -2.44
C ALA A 10 -7.35 -9.44 -2.76
N PHE A 11 -6.13 -9.00 -2.43
CA PHE A 11 -5.65 -7.67 -2.80
C PHE A 11 -5.55 -7.50 -4.33
N ILE A 12 -5.03 -8.51 -5.02
CA ILE A 12 -4.94 -8.52 -6.49
C ILE A 12 -6.33 -8.49 -7.12
N GLU A 13 -7.25 -9.34 -6.63
CA GLU A 13 -8.63 -9.40 -7.12
C GLU A 13 -9.34 -8.04 -6.99
N LEU A 14 -9.21 -7.37 -5.83
CA LEU A 14 -9.81 -6.04 -5.62
C LEU A 14 -9.20 -4.98 -6.55
N HIS A 15 -7.91 -5.07 -6.89
CA HIS A 15 -7.30 -4.18 -7.88
C HIS A 15 -7.80 -4.49 -9.31
N GLN A 16 -7.80 -5.75 -9.72
CA GLN A 16 -8.19 -6.18 -11.07
C GLN A 16 -9.66 -5.88 -11.38
N THR A 17 -10.54 -5.98 -10.38
CA THR A 17 -11.96 -5.62 -10.49
C THR A 17 -12.20 -4.11 -10.42
N GLY A 18 -11.15 -3.31 -10.22
CA GLY A 18 -11.23 -1.86 -10.12
C GLY A 18 -11.78 -1.34 -8.79
N VAL A 19 -12.00 -2.22 -7.80
CA VAL A 19 -12.41 -1.83 -6.45
C VAL A 19 -11.33 -1.01 -5.78
N LEU A 20 -10.05 -1.37 -5.94
CA LEU A 20 -8.93 -0.49 -5.57
C LEU A 20 -8.58 0.38 -6.77
N THR A 21 -8.77 1.69 -6.65
CA THR A 21 -8.55 2.64 -7.77
C THR A 21 -7.19 3.31 -7.74
N ARG A 22 -6.54 3.34 -6.58
CA ARG A 22 -5.20 3.90 -6.39
C ARG A 22 -4.41 2.96 -5.51
N ILE A 23 -3.17 2.71 -5.90
CA ILE A 23 -2.21 1.90 -5.14
C ILE A 23 -1.08 2.83 -4.72
N ALA A 24 -0.75 2.82 -3.43
CA ALA A 24 0.29 3.67 -2.89
C ALA A 24 1.13 2.93 -1.84
N ALA A 25 2.42 3.20 -1.85
CA ALA A 25 3.31 2.86 -0.75
C ALA A 25 3.51 4.07 0.15
N VAL A 26 3.54 3.83 1.46
CA VAL A 26 3.85 4.84 2.47
C VAL A 26 5.01 4.40 3.33
N LYS A 27 5.91 5.33 3.62
CA LYS A 27 7.01 5.11 4.56
C LYS A 27 6.49 5.10 5.99
N THR A 28 6.95 4.16 6.80
CA THR A 28 6.66 4.05 8.23
C THR A 28 7.67 4.85 9.04
N ASP A 29 7.31 5.20 10.27
CA ASP A 29 8.22 5.89 11.20
C ASP A 29 9.44 5.02 11.57
N GLU A 30 9.29 3.70 11.46
CA GLU A 30 10.33 2.69 11.66
C GLU A 30 11.26 2.56 10.43
N GLY A 31 10.99 3.31 9.35
CA GLY A 31 11.82 3.38 8.15
C GLY A 31 11.45 2.36 7.06
N GLY A 32 10.54 1.43 7.33
CA GLY A 32 10.00 0.49 6.37
C GLY A 32 8.93 1.09 5.45
N TRP A 33 8.38 0.25 4.59
CA TRP A 33 7.36 0.61 3.60
C TRP A 33 6.17 -0.30 3.71
N ARG A 34 4.96 0.27 3.61
CA ARG A 34 3.70 -0.47 3.59
C ARG A 34 2.93 -0.12 2.32
N LEU A 35 2.31 -1.12 1.71
CA LEU A 35 1.50 -0.97 0.49
C LEU A 35 0.01 -1.01 0.85
N PHE A 36 -0.76 -0.07 0.30
CA PHE A 36 -2.21 -0.07 0.39
C PHE A 36 -2.87 0.35 -0.92
N GLY A 37 -4.14 -0.04 -1.06
CA GLY A 37 -5.03 0.50 -2.08
C GLY A 37 -6.18 1.30 -1.47
N ILE A 38 -6.70 2.27 -2.20
CA ILE A 38 -7.89 3.04 -1.82
C ILE A 38 -9.12 2.39 -2.45
N TRP A 39 -10.09 2.04 -1.61
CA TRP A 39 -11.37 1.50 -2.06
C TRP A 39 -12.18 2.60 -2.78
N ARG A 40 -12.66 2.29 -3.99
CA ARG A 40 -13.51 3.17 -4.80
C ARG A 40 -14.76 3.62 -4.03
N ASP A 41 -14.97 4.93 -3.96
CA ASP A 41 -16.17 5.53 -3.35
C ASP A 41 -16.37 5.18 -1.87
N LYS A 42 -15.33 4.65 -1.19
CA LYS A 42 -15.37 4.36 0.24
C LYS A 42 -14.14 4.92 0.92
N ASP A 43 -14.33 5.42 2.13
CA ASP A 43 -13.24 5.90 2.97
C ASP A 43 -12.51 4.72 3.66
N ILE A 44 -11.97 3.80 2.84
CA ILE A 44 -11.30 2.56 3.27
C ILE A 44 -9.92 2.43 2.58
N ALA A 45 -8.88 2.31 3.39
CA ALA A 45 -7.55 1.88 2.94
C ALA A 45 -7.39 0.37 3.17
N VAL A 46 -7.03 -0.36 2.12
CA VAL A 46 -6.81 -1.81 2.15
C VAL A 46 -5.30 -2.06 2.11
N PHE A 47 -4.72 -2.50 3.21
CA PHE A 47 -3.30 -2.85 3.28
C PHE A 47 -3.08 -4.32 2.91
N VAL A 48 -1.89 -4.61 2.40
CA VAL A 48 -1.45 -6.00 2.21
C VAL A 48 -1.16 -6.63 3.57
N GLU A 49 -1.70 -7.82 3.81
CA GLU A 49 -1.48 -8.56 5.05
C GLU A 49 -0.19 -9.41 4.98
N ALA A 50 0.57 -9.46 6.07
CA ALA A 50 1.73 -10.33 6.20
C ALA A 50 1.32 -11.81 6.34
N ALA A 51 2.27 -12.73 6.12
CA ALA A 51 2.00 -14.16 6.26
C ALA A 51 1.52 -14.53 7.66
N ARG A 52 2.14 -13.94 8.70
CA ARG A 52 1.86 -14.19 10.12
C ARG A 52 0.83 -13.22 10.74
N GLY A 53 0.04 -12.54 9.90
CA GLY A 53 -0.92 -11.52 10.34
C GLY A 53 -0.30 -10.13 10.48
N GLY A 54 -1.16 -9.12 10.61
CA GLY A 54 -0.74 -7.71 10.60
C GLY A 54 -0.49 -7.16 9.19
N ILE A 55 -0.12 -5.88 9.13
CA ILE A 55 0.21 -5.21 7.87
C ILE A 55 1.61 -5.65 7.43
N ARG A 56 1.73 -6.03 6.15
CA ARG A 56 3.02 -6.38 5.56
C ARG A 56 3.89 -5.13 5.43
N GLU A 57 5.14 -5.27 5.85
CA GLU A 57 6.15 -4.23 5.77
C GLU A 57 7.35 -4.74 4.96
N TRP A 58 7.93 -3.84 4.18
CA TRP A 58 9.13 -4.07 3.38
C TRP A 58 10.23 -3.13 3.83
N SER A 59 11.47 -3.62 3.88
CA SER A 59 12.63 -2.83 4.27
C SER A 59 13.05 -1.81 3.21
N GLY A 60 12.65 -2.00 1.94
CA GLY A 60 13.07 -1.17 0.81
C GLY A 60 12.02 -1.13 -0.31
N LEU A 61 12.06 -0.04 -1.08
CA LEU A 61 11.17 0.18 -2.23
C LEU A 61 11.44 -0.81 -3.37
N ASP A 62 12.66 -1.33 -3.49
CA ASP A 62 13.05 -2.36 -4.45
C ASP A 62 12.31 -3.68 -4.19
N TYR A 63 12.26 -4.14 -2.94
CA TYR A 63 11.50 -5.33 -2.56
C TYR A 63 9.99 -5.14 -2.72
N LEU A 64 9.49 -3.95 -2.36
CA LEU A 64 8.08 -3.60 -2.54
C LEU A 64 7.72 -3.52 -4.02
N ALA A 65 8.56 -2.92 -4.87
CA ALA A 65 8.35 -2.83 -6.31
C ALA A 65 8.29 -4.23 -6.95
N GLY A 66 9.18 -5.15 -6.54
CA GLY A 66 9.10 -6.55 -6.96
C GLY A 66 7.78 -7.22 -6.57
N PHE A 67 7.26 -6.93 -5.37
CA PHE A 67 5.94 -7.40 -4.96
C PHE A 67 4.82 -6.81 -5.82
N VAL A 68 4.82 -5.51 -6.08
CA VAL A 68 3.82 -4.81 -6.90
C VAL A 68 3.81 -5.35 -8.33
N ALA A 69 4.98 -5.54 -8.93
CA ALA A 69 5.12 -6.19 -10.24
C ALA A 69 4.56 -7.62 -10.23
N SER A 70 4.82 -8.40 -9.17
CA SER A 70 4.26 -9.76 -9.01
C SER A 70 2.74 -9.81 -8.80
N CYS A 71 2.10 -8.65 -8.63
CA CYS A 71 0.64 -8.48 -8.56
C CYS A 71 0.04 -8.05 -9.90
N GLY A 72 0.85 -7.80 -10.93
CA GLY A 72 0.40 -7.28 -12.22
C GLY A 72 0.01 -5.80 -12.18
N ILE A 73 0.49 -5.04 -11.18
CA ILE A 73 0.22 -3.61 -11.02
C ILE A 73 1.37 -2.84 -11.63
N SER A 74 1.11 -2.03 -12.66
CA SER A 74 2.14 -1.26 -13.38
C SER A 74 2.28 0.19 -12.89
N LEU A 75 1.21 0.77 -12.33
CA LEU A 75 1.18 2.14 -11.83
C LEU A 75 0.85 2.15 -10.34
N TRP A 76 1.70 2.80 -9.55
CA TRP A 76 1.53 2.99 -8.13
C TRP A 76 2.28 4.24 -7.67
N GLU A 77 1.87 4.79 -6.55
CA GLU A 77 2.38 6.05 -6.02
C GLU A 77 3.32 5.78 -4.82
N VAL A 78 4.30 6.66 -4.62
CA VAL A 78 5.17 6.64 -3.43
C VAL A 78 4.90 7.89 -2.63
N HIS A 79 4.45 7.72 -1.38
CA HIS A 79 4.10 8.80 -0.48
C HIS A 79 5.06 8.82 0.70
N ASN A 80 5.74 9.95 0.90
CA ASN A 80 6.55 10.19 2.08
C ASN A 80 5.93 11.35 2.87
N LYS A 81 5.31 11.01 4.00
CA LYS A 81 4.74 12.02 4.89
C LYS A 81 5.88 12.67 5.67
N THR A 82 6.39 13.77 5.14
CA THR A 82 7.28 14.66 5.88
C THR A 82 6.43 15.69 6.61
N GLU A 83 6.82 16.06 7.83
CA GLU A 83 6.30 17.30 8.41
C GLU A 83 6.65 18.43 7.44
N ARG A 84 5.65 19.24 7.05
CA ARG A 84 5.91 20.46 6.29
C ARG A 84 6.81 21.33 7.16
N LYS A 85 8.10 21.39 6.85
CA LYS A 85 8.97 22.44 7.38
C LYS A 85 8.39 23.76 6.90
N SER A 86 7.88 24.56 7.83
CA SER A 86 7.59 25.97 7.53
C SER A 86 8.93 26.59 7.12
N PRO A 87 9.00 27.30 5.98
CA PRO A 87 10.23 27.97 5.58
C PRO A 87 10.65 28.90 6.73
N SER A 88 11.88 28.71 7.19
CA SER A 88 12.57 29.54 8.20
C SER A 88 12.79 30.95 7.68
#